data_AF-A0AAV7Y942-F1
#
_entry.id   AF-A0AAV7Y942-F1
#
_cell.length_a   1.000
_cell.length_b   1.000
_cell.length_c   1.000
_cell.angle_alpha   90.00
_cell.angle_beta   90.00
_cell.angle_gamma   90.00
#
_symmetry.space_group_name_H-M   'P 1'
#
loop_
_entity.id
_entity.type
_entity.pdbx_description
1 polymer ?
#
loop_
_entity_poly.entity_id
_entity_poly.type
_entity_poly.pdbx_seq_one_letter_code
_entity_poly.pdbx_strand_id
1 'polypeptide(L)'
;MQKQRSLLHPQVCNISVFIHQTLNQQKQKNQKPNLKSGHLIYELCHLDQVKQIEKQFLKQDIEESLGTFTNWEILGGGDSPLLILHYTEGSYCEEEKRKKETTVYYQCLPRNQLNNPKSTETSIISFQKVNSCDYLGIVHVQEFCKNSFDHQNPPVVTGFQCIQMTDE
;
A
#
# COMPACT_ATOMS: atom_id res chain seq x y z
N MET A 1 4.93 2.04 56.74
CA MET A 1 3.66 1.33 56.99
C MET A 1 3.33 0.49 55.77
N GLN A 2 3.00 -0.79 56.00
CA GLN A 2 2.57 -1.79 55.03
C GLN A 2 1.19 -1.48 54.44
N LYS A 3 0.94 -1.89 53.18
CA LYS A 3 -0.13 -2.82 52.75
C LYS A 3 -0.28 -2.79 51.21
N GLN A 4 0.02 -3.92 50.55
CA GLN A 4 -0.92 -4.89 49.93
C GLN A 4 -1.34 -4.51 48.50
N ARG A 5 -0.83 -5.24 47.49
CA ARG A 5 -1.48 -6.35 46.76
C ARG A 5 -2.71 -5.87 45.96
N SER A 6 -2.56 -5.74 44.64
CA SER A 6 -2.84 -6.77 43.63
C SER A 6 -4.33 -6.91 43.36
N LEU A 7 -4.74 -6.77 42.09
CA LEU A 7 -5.76 -7.61 41.46
C LEU A 7 -5.77 -7.38 39.95
N LEU A 8 -5.50 -8.48 39.24
CA LEU A 8 -5.87 -8.73 37.85
C LEU A 8 -7.39 -8.59 37.67
N HIS A 9 -7.85 -8.03 36.55
CA HIS A 9 -8.57 -8.81 35.55
C HIS A 9 -8.84 -8.01 34.26
N PRO A 10 -8.75 -8.68 33.09
CA PRO A 10 -9.21 -8.17 31.81
C PRO A 10 -10.71 -8.46 31.63
N GLN A 11 -11.46 -7.50 31.10
CA GLN A 11 -12.86 -7.65 30.71
C GLN A 11 -13.10 -6.67 29.55
N VAL A 12 -13.78 -6.96 28.44
CA VAL A 12 -14.58 -8.10 27.97
C VAL A 12 -14.65 -7.90 26.44
N CYS A 13 -14.55 -8.99 25.67
CA CYS A 13 -14.87 -9.01 24.24
C CYS A 13 -16.36 -8.69 24.05
N ASN A 14 -16.67 -7.57 23.37
CA ASN A 14 -18.03 -7.35 22.89
C ASN A 14 -18.23 -8.08 21.56
N ILE A 15 -18.90 -9.23 21.68
CA ILE A 15 -19.67 -9.87 20.62
C ILE A 15 -20.90 -8.98 20.37
N SER A 16 -21.10 -8.54 19.13
CA SER A 16 -22.38 -8.01 18.64
C SER A 16 -22.73 -8.82 17.41
N VAL A 17 -23.45 -9.93 17.61
CA VAL A 17 -24.90 -10.06 17.40
C VAL A 17 -25.28 -9.79 15.94
N PHE A 18 -25.33 -10.88 15.18
CA PHE A 18 -26.04 -11.01 13.91
C PHE A 18 -27.53 -10.71 14.13
N ILE A 19 -28.03 -9.65 13.49
CA ILE A 19 -29.46 -9.49 13.29
C ILE A 19 -29.79 -10.07 11.91
N HIS A 20 -30.40 -11.25 11.93
CA HIS A 20 -31.22 -11.74 10.84
C HIS A 20 -32.46 -10.84 10.74
N GLN A 21 -32.57 -10.05 9.67
CA GLN A 21 -33.85 -9.58 9.18
C GLN A 21 -34.17 -10.28 7.87
N THR A 22 -35.25 -11.03 7.94
CA THR A 22 -35.78 -11.90 6.89
C THR A 22 -36.89 -11.16 6.15
N LEU A 23 -36.81 -11.21 4.80
CA LEU A 23 -37.93 -11.20 3.86
C LEU A 23 -39.04 -10.15 4.05
N ASN A 24 -38.98 -9.08 3.25
CA ASN A 24 -40.12 -8.67 2.42
C ASN A 24 -39.74 -7.54 1.46
N GLN A 25 -39.40 -7.90 0.21
CA GLN A 25 -39.73 -7.14 -1.01
C GLN A 25 -39.38 -7.97 -2.26
N GLN A 26 -40.22 -8.96 -2.57
CA GLN A 26 -40.31 -9.54 -3.90
C GLN A 26 -41.14 -8.62 -4.80
N LYS A 27 -40.48 -7.77 -5.60
CA LYS A 27 -40.85 -7.39 -6.99
C LYS A 27 -39.95 -6.26 -7.52
N GLN A 28 -38.66 -6.52 -7.64
CA GLN A 28 -37.88 -5.94 -8.73
C GLN A 28 -37.34 -7.09 -9.57
N LYS A 29 -38.03 -7.33 -10.69
CA LYS A 29 -37.61 -8.27 -11.71
C LYS A 29 -36.32 -7.74 -12.34
N ASN A 30 -35.25 -8.55 -12.27
CA ASN A 30 -34.22 -8.69 -13.30
C ASN A 30 -33.49 -7.42 -13.77
N GLN A 31 -33.01 -6.60 -12.84
CA GLN A 31 -31.77 -5.86 -13.12
C GLN A 31 -30.67 -6.48 -12.28
N LYS A 32 -29.84 -7.31 -12.93
CA LYS A 32 -28.55 -7.73 -12.38
C LYS A 32 -27.83 -6.42 -12.05
N PRO A 33 -27.49 -6.13 -10.77
CA PRO A 33 -26.74 -4.93 -10.47
C PRO A 33 -25.49 -4.97 -11.36
N ASN A 34 -25.32 -3.93 -12.18
CA ASN A 34 -24.06 -3.64 -12.87
C ASN A 34 -23.06 -3.26 -11.77
N LEU A 35 -22.66 -4.24 -10.97
CA LEU A 35 -21.57 -4.13 -10.03
C LEU A 35 -20.34 -3.94 -10.92
N LYS A 36 -19.83 -2.72 -11.00
CA LYS A 36 -18.57 -2.44 -11.69
C LYS A 36 -17.49 -3.28 -10.99
N SER A 37 -17.05 -4.33 -11.67
CA SER A 37 -15.72 -4.93 -11.51
C SER A 37 -14.69 -3.81 -11.61
N GLY A 38 -13.63 -3.72 -10.82
CA GLY A 38 -13.18 -4.40 -9.62
C GLY A 38 -12.23 -3.39 -8.97
N HIS A 39 -12.19 -3.32 -7.63
CA HIS A 39 -11.33 -2.32 -6.98
C HIS A 39 -9.89 -2.83 -7.04
N LEU A 40 -8.99 -2.00 -7.59
CA LEU A 40 -7.58 -2.32 -7.65
C LEU A 40 -6.90 -1.84 -6.38
N ILE A 41 -6.17 -2.74 -5.75
CA ILE A 41 -5.31 -2.43 -4.61
C ILE A 41 -3.87 -2.66 -5.04
N TYR A 42 -3.03 -1.65 -4.87
CA TYR A 42 -1.59 -1.77 -5.01
C TYR A 42 -0.99 -1.99 -3.63
N GLU A 43 -0.24 -3.07 -3.47
CA GLU A 43 0.49 -3.39 -2.26
C GLU A 43 1.99 -3.28 -2.53
N LEU A 44 2.68 -2.45 -1.75
CA LEU A 44 4.12 -2.25 -1.80
C LEU A 44 4.74 -2.76 -0.50
N CYS A 45 5.52 -3.82 -0.58
CA CYS A 45 6.31 -4.34 0.53
C CYS A 45 7.77 -3.88 0.39
N HIS A 46 8.25 -3.10 1.36
CA HIS A 46 9.56 -2.43 1.27
C HIS A 46 10.70 -3.45 1.17
N LEU A 47 11.52 -3.32 0.13
CA LEU A 47 12.66 -4.22 -0.17
C LEU A 47 12.27 -5.70 -0.38
N ASP A 48 11.00 -5.97 -0.69
CA ASP A 48 10.50 -7.32 -0.99
C ASP A 48 9.85 -7.38 -2.37
N GLN A 49 8.61 -6.89 -2.50
CA GLN A 49 7.85 -7.01 -3.74
C GLN A 49 6.76 -5.95 -3.88
N VAL A 50 6.25 -5.82 -5.10
CA VAL A 50 5.07 -5.01 -5.42
C VAL A 50 4.03 -5.91 -6.07
N LYS A 51 2.78 -5.76 -5.65
CA LYS A 51 1.65 -6.52 -6.17
C LYS A 51 0.47 -5.62 -6.51
N GLN A 52 -0.32 -6.08 -7.47
CA GLN A 52 -1.65 -5.59 -7.77
C GLN A 52 -2.66 -6.66 -7.34
N ILE A 53 -3.69 -6.27 -6.60
CA ILE A 53 -4.74 -7.16 -6.11
C ILE A 53 -6.07 -6.63 -6.66
N GLU A 54 -6.71 -7.40 -7.52
CA GLU A 54 -8.07 -7.11 -7.99
C GLU A 54 -9.07 -7.82 -7.08
N LYS A 55 -9.80 -7.04 -6.27
CA LYS A 55 -10.80 -7.59 -5.36
C LYS A 55 -12.05 -8.05 -6.09
N GLN A 56 -12.46 -9.30 -5.85
CA GLN A 56 -13.65 -9.87 -6.45
C GLN A 56 -14.75 -10.12 -5.41
N PHE A 57 -15.97 -9.63 -5.65
CA PHE A 57 -17.05 -9.67 -4.67
C PHE A 57 -17.48 -11.10 -4.22
N LEU A 58 -17.29 -12.11 -5.08
CA LEU A 58 -17.73 -13.50 -4.84
C LEU A 58 -16.70 -14.55 -5.25
N LYS A 59 -15.47 -14.14 -5.56
CA LYS A 59 -14.42 -15.01 -6.09
C LYS A 59 -13.13 -14.74 -5.33
N GLN A 60 -12.15 -15.61 -5.54
CA GLN A 60 -10.80 -15.39 -5.05
C GLN A 60 -10.22 -14.13 -5.70
N ASP A 61 -9.56 -13.30 -4.88
CA ASP A 61 -8.84 -12.12 -5.36
C ASP A 61 -7.75 -12.54 -6.35
N ILE A 62 -7.57 -11.75 -7.40
CA ILE A 62 -6.51 -11.99 -8.38
C ILE A 62 -5.30 -11.17 -7.95
N GLU A 63 -4.22 -11.86 -7.60
CA GLU A 63 -2.93 -11.24 -7.32
C GLU A 63 -2.03 -11.31 -8.56
N GLU A 64 -1.45 -10.16 -8.91
CA GLU A 64 -0.46 -10.05 -9.96
C GLU A 64 0.82 -9.42 -9.40
N SER A 65 1.97 -10.06 -9.61
CA SER A 65 3.26 -9.47 -9.25
C SER A 65 3.63 -8.36 -10.24
N LEU A 66 3.95 -7.17 -9.72
CA LEU A 66 4.45 -6.04 -10.49
C LEU A 66 5.98 -5.89 -10.42
N GLY A 67 6.62 -6.69 -9.58
CA GLY A 67 8.07 -6.76 -9.44
C GLY A 67 8.50 -7.29 -8.07
N THR A 68 9.71 -7.81 -8.02
CA THR A 68 10.46 -8.16 -6.81
C THR A 68 11.63 -7.21 -6.69
N PHE A 69 11.95 -6.78 -5.48
CA PHE A 69 13.04 -5.84 -5.23
C PHE A 69 14.37 -6.37 -5.78
N THR A 70 15.09 -5.53 -6.53
CA THR A 70 16.39 -5.90 -7.10
C THR A 70 17.51 -4.94 -6.78
N ASN A 71 17.28 -3.64 -6.89
CA ASN A 71 18.28 -2.64 -6.55
C ASN A 71 17.66 -1.32 -6.09
N TRP A 72 18.54 -0.41 -5.65
CA TRP A 72 18.18 0.94 -5.25
C TRP A 72 19.28 1.92 -5.66
N GLU A 73 18.91 3.19 -5.78
CA GLU A 73 19.84 4.29 -6.00
C GLU A 73 19.33 5.56 -5.30
N ILE A 74 20.22 6.51 -5.05
CA ILE A 74 19.87 7.82 -4.49
C ILE A 74 20.20 8.87 -5.54
N LEU A 75 19.20 9.66 -5.94
CA LEU A 75 19.40 10.83 -6.78
C LEU A 75 19.31 12.12 -5.95
N GLY A 76 20.18 13.08 -6.29
CA GLY A 76 20.29 14.36 -5.60
C GLY A 76 21.22 14.33 -4.38
N GLY A 77 21.81 15.48 -4.06
CA GLY A 77 22.62 15.71 -2.87
C GLY A 77 22.12 16.94 -2.11
N GLY A 78 22.11 16.89 -0.77
CA GLY A 78 21.62 17.98 0.09
C GLY A 78 20.34 17.64 0.84
N ASP A 79 19.44 18.62 0.96
CA ASP A 79 18.30 18.58 1.91
C ASP A 79 17.09 17.73 1.46
N SER A 80 17.04 17.33 0.17
CA SER A 80 15.92 16.56 -0.40
C SER A 80 16.39 15.44 -1.31
N PRO A 81 17.08 14.43 -0.77
CA PRO A 81 17.48 13.25 -1.54
C PRO A 81 16.25 12.44 -1.96
N LEU A 82 16.34 11.87 -3.16
CA LEU A 82 15.33 11.01 -3.74
C LEU A 82 15.86 9.58 -3.72
N LEU A 83 15.26 8.70 -2.91
CA LEU A 83 15.59 7.29 -2.93
C LEU A 83 14.70 6.59 -3.97
N ILE A 84 15.32 5.84 -4.87
CA ILE A 84 14.65 5.10 -5.94
C ILE A 84 14.85 3.62 -5.67
N LEU A 85 13.76 2.86 -5.64
CA LEU A 85 13.77 1.42 -5.56
C LEU A 85 13.27 0.86 -6.88
N HIS A 86 14.00 -0.11 -7.41
CA HIS A 86 13.60 -0.83 -8.61
C HIS A 86 13.14 -2.23 -8.24
N TYR A 87 11.98 -2.60 -8.75
CA TYR A 87 11.38 -3.91 -8.60
C TYR A 87 11.22 -4.52 -9.99
N THR A 88 11.89 -5.62 -10.27
CA THR A 88 11.89 -6.28 -11.59
C THR A 88 11.40 -7.71 -11.46
N GLU A 89 11.37 -8.48 -12.55
CA GLU A 89 10.93 -9.89 -12.51
C GLU A 89 9.49 -10.10 -12.02
N GLY A 90 8.58 -9.16 -12.34
CA GLY A 90 7.15 -9.32 -12.07
C GLY A 90 6.47 -10.40 -12.92
N SER A 91 5.14 -10.37 -12.99
CA SER A 91 4.37 -11.22 -13.91
C SER A 91 4.80 -10.98 -15.36
N TYR A 92 4.67 -12.01 -16.20
CA TYR A 92 5.02 -11.87 -17.62
C TYR A 92 3.96 -11.05 -18.34
N CYS A 93 4.42 -10.09 -19.14
CA CYS A 93 3.61 -9.15 -19.88
C CYS A 93 3.65 -9.54 -21.36
N GLU A 94 2.55 -10.11 -21.85
CA GLU A 94 2.47 -10.67 -23.21
C GLU A 94 2.66 -9.61 -24.31
N GLU A 95 2.17 -8.38 -24.09
CA GLU A 95 2.19 -7.30 -25.09
C GLU A 95 3.60 -6.89 -25.48
N GLU A 96 4.51 -6.74 -24.51
CA GLU A 96 5.91 -6.33 -24.75
C GLU A 96 6.90 -7.50 -24.67
N LYS A 97 6.41 -8.72 -24.44
CA LYS A 97 7.22 -9.95 -24.32
C LYS A 97 8.34 -9.87 -23.29
N ARG A 98 8.04 -9.26 -22.14
CA ARG A 98 8.98 -9.10 -21.03
C ARG A 98 8.28 -9.20 -19.68
N LYS A 99 9.06 -9.18 -18.60
CA LYS A 99 8.55 -9.17 -17.22
C LYS A 99 8.11 -7.75 -16.85
N LYS A 100 7.10 -7.65 -15.99
CA LYS A 100 6.67 -6.38 -15.41
C LYS A 100 7.75 -5.82 -14.48
N GLU A 101 7.83 -4.50 -14.47
CA GLU A 101 8.78 -3.74 -13.68
C GLU A 101 8.07 -2.57 -12.99
N THR A 102 8.54 -2.22 -11.80
CA THR A 102 8.03 -1.11 -11.01
C THR A 102 9.20 -0.28 -10.50
N THR A 103 9.17 1.03 -10.78
CA THR A 103 10.06 1.99 -10.15
C THR A 103 9.30 2.72 -9.04
N VAL A 104 9.88 2.79 -7.83
CA VAL A 104 9.25 3.48 -6.70
C VAL A 104 10.16 4.59 -6.18
N TYR A 105 9.63 5.81 -6.20
CA TYR A 105 10.28 7.01 -5.68
C TYR A 105 9.87 7.25 -4.23
N TYR A 106 10.83 7.21 -3.32
CA TYR A 106 10.64 7.55 -1.92
C TYR A 106 11.13 8.98 -1.71
N GLN A 107 10.22 9.85 -1.27
CA GLN A 107 10.53 11.27 -1.05
C GLN A 107 9.79 11.83 0.16
N CYS A 108 10.35 12.87 0.78
CA CYS A 108 9.59 13.73 1.67
C CYS A 108 8.73 14.67 0.81
N LEU A 109 7.43 14.73 1.10
CA LEU A 109 6.54 15.74 0.53
C LEU A 109 6.20 16.75 1.63
N PRO A 110 6.18 18.06 1.32
CA PRO A 110 5.76 19.05 2.30
C PRO A 110 4.28 18.85 2.65
N ARG A 111 3.90 19.12 3.91
CA ARG A 111 2.57 18.77 4.47
C ARG A 111 1.39 19.31 3.66
N ASN A 112 1.57 20.41 2.95
CA ASN A 112 0.56 21.03 2.10
C ASN A 112 0.29 20.26 0.79
N GLN A 113 1.12 19.28 0.45
CA GLN A 113 0.95 18.40 -0.72
C GLN A 113 0.36 17.04 -0.35
N LEU A 114 0.10 16.78 0.94
CA LEU A 114 -0.54 15.55 1.39
C LEU A 114 -2.06 15.76 1.41
N ASN A 115 -2.80 14.90 0.70
CA ASN A 115 -4.27 14.88 0.70
C ASN A 115 -4.85 14.73 2.13
N ASN A 116 -4.05 14.17 3.05
CA ASN A 116 -4.34 14.16 4.47
C ASN A 116 -3.23 14.91 5.25
N PRO A 117 -3.46 16.15 5.71
CA PRO A 117 -2.45 16.95 6.41
C PRO A 117 -2.08 16.39 7.80
N LYS A 118 -2.76 15.34 8.28
CA LYS A 118 -2.40 14.59 9.49
C LYS A 118 -1.53 13.36 9.21
N SER A 119 -1.22 13.05 7.95
CA SER A 119 -0.37 11.91 7.60
C SER A 119 1.08 12.17 8.01
N THR A 120 1.42 11.81 9.25
CA THR A 120 2.80 11.68 9.72
C THR A 120 3.37 10.30 9.42
N GLU A 121 2.67 9.51 8.63
CA GLU A 121 2.97 8.11 8.35
C GLU A 121 3.46 7.96 6.91
N THR A 122 4.26 6.93 6.67
CA THR A 122 4.67 6.58 5.31
C THR A 122 3.46 6.07 4.53
N SER A 123 3.23 6.66 3.35
CA SER A 123 2.06 6.35 2.52
C SER A 123 2.40 6.39 1.04
N ILE A 124 1.75 5.55 0.24
CA ILE A 124 1.75 5.69 -1.22
C ILE A 124 0.94 6.93 -1.58
N ILE A 125 1.55 7.83 -2.33
CA ILE A 125 0.94 9.09 -2.80
C ILE A 125 0.29 8.87 -4.16
N SER A 126 0.99 8.16 -5.03
CA SER A 126 0.46 7.76 -6.31
C SER A 126 1.06 6.44 -6.74
N PHE A 127 0.26 5.70 -7.51
CA PHE A 127 0.69 4.50 -8.19
C PHE A 127 0.08 4.52 -9.59
N GLN A 128 0.92 4.50 -10.63
CA GLN A 128 0.50 4.72 -12.00
C GLN A 128 1.08 3.65 -12.91
N LYS A 129 0.26 3.17 -13.84
CA LYS A 129 0.71 2.33 -14.96
C LYS A 129 1.26 3.24 -16.06
N VAL A 130 2.56 3.17 -16.32
CA VAL A 130 3.24 4.02 -17.32
C VAL A 130 3.02 3.47 -18.72
N ASN A 131 3.16 2.15 -18.88
CA ASN A 131 2.84 1.42 -20.09
C ASN A 131 2.33 0.01 -19.72
N SER A 132 2.25 -0.91 -20.68
CA SER A 132 1.63 -2.22 -20.44
C SER A 132 2.34 -3.03 -19.35
N CYS A 133 3.65 -2.84 -19.18
CA CYS A 133 4.48 -3.62 -18.26
C CYS A 133 5.23 -2.79 -17.20
N ASP A 134 5.27 -1.46 -17.31
CA ASP A 134 5.97 -0.57 -16.37
C ASP A 134 5.01 0.19 -15.48
N TYR A 135 5.39 0.26 -14.21
CA TYR A 135 4.63 0.91 -13.16
C TYR A 135 5.51 1.91 -12.40
N LEU A 136 4.87 2.96 -11.90
CA LEU A 136 5.50 4.04 -11.17
C LEU A 136 4.79 4.28 -9.84
N GLY A 137 5.51 4.08 -8.74
CA GLY A 137 5.05 4.43 -7.40
C GLY A 137 5.73 5.69 -6.88
N ILE A 138 4.98 6.54 -6.19
CA ILE A 138 5.54 7.63 -5.37
C ILE A 138 5.11 7.40 -3.94
N VAL A 139 6.08 7.35 -3.04
CA VAL A 139 5.88 7.10 -1.61
C VAL A 139 6.37 8.31 -0.82
N HIS A 140 5.50 8.81 0.04
CA HIS A 140 5.89 9.78 1.05
C HIS A 140 6.52 9.06 2.23
N VAL A 141 7.73 9.48 2.63
CA VAL A 141 8.42 8.93 3.80
C VAL A 141 8.69 10.05 4.80
N GLN A 142 8.08 9.97 5.98
CA GLN A 142 8.16 11.04 6.98
C GLN A 142 9.58 11.18 7.57
N GLU A 143 10.31 10.08 7.67
CA GLU A 143 11.69 10.04 8.16
C GLU A 143 12.62 10.89 7.27
N PHE A 144 12.35 10.93 5.96
CA PHE A 144 13.12 11.71 5.00
C PHE A 144 12.94 13.21 5.20
N CYS A 145 11.88 13.64 5.89
CA CYS A 145 11.64 15.04 6.19
C CYS A 145 12.43 15.57 7.39
N LYS A 146 12.99 14.67 8.21
CA LYS A 146 13.63 15.03 9.50
C LYS A 146 15.15 14.96 9.44
N ASN A 147 15.70 14.14 8.55
CA ASN A 147 17.12 13.81 8.50
C ASN A 147 17.68 14.10 7.11
N SER A 148 18.89 14.68 7.06
CA SER A 148 19.74 14.61 5.88
C SER A 148 20.24 13.17 5.71
N PHE A 149 20.31 12.69 4.47
CA PHE A 149 20.75 11.33 4.21
C PHE A 149 22.26 11.20 4.31
N ASP A 150 22.71 10.07 4.84
CA ASP A 150 24.06 9.59 4.59
C ASP A 150 24.07 8.89 3.22
N HIS A 151 24.82 9.44 2.27
CA HIS A 151 24.92 8.90 0.91
C HIS A 151 25.55 7.49 0.85
N GLN A 152 26.13 6.99 1.94
CA GLN A 152 26.84 5.71 1.95
C GLN A 152 25.94 4.51 2.27
N ASN A 153 24.74 4.72 2.82
CA ASN A 153 23.84 3.64 3.20
C ASN A 153 22.41 3.95 2.72
N PRO A 154 21.64 2.95 2.26
CA PRO A 154 20.23 3.17 2.04
C PRO A 154 19.63 3.59 3.38
N PRO A 155 18.80 4.64 3.43
CA PRO A 155 18.16 5.02 4.68
C PRO A 155 17.39 3.80 5.17
N VAL A 156 17.62 3.42 6.43
CA VAL A 156 16.82 2.36 7.02
C VAL A 156 15.43 2.95 7.22
N VAL A 157 14.52 2.62 6.31
CA VAL A 157 13.12 2.98 6.44
C VAL A 157 12.50 2.07 7.50
N THR A 158 12.73 2.42 8.76
CA THR A 158 12.15 1.72 9.90
C THR A 158 10.70 2.14 10.05
N GLY A 159 9.73 1.27 9.79
CA GLY A 159 8.35 1.58 10.20
C GLY A 159 7.23 0.94 9.41
N PHE A 160 7.48 0.35 8.23
CA PHE A 160 6.44 -0.38 7.52
C PHE A 160 7.00 -1.59 6.78
N GLN A 161 6.25 -2.69 6.83
CA GLN A 161 6.56 -3.89 6.08
C GLN A 161 5.90 -3.83 4.71
N CYS A 162 4.60 -3.53 4.68
CA CYS A 162 3.83 -3.31 3.46
C CYS A 162 2.84 -2.15 3.65
N ILE A 163 2.63 -1.36 2.60
CA ILE A 163 1.61 -0.30 2.53
C ILE A 163 0.71 -0.54 1.32
N GLN A 164 -0.56 -0.14 1.43
CA GLN A 164 -1.56 -0.35 0.39
C GLN A 164 -2.16 0.98 -0.08
N MET A 165 -2.56 1.01 -1.36
CA MET A 165 -3.31 2.11 -1.97
C MET A 165 -4.43 1.54 -2.84
N THR A 166 -5.60 2.17 -2.80
CA THR A 166 -6.72 1.91 -3.72
C THR A 166 -6.69 2.91 -4.87
N ASP A 167 -7.22 2.54 -6.04
CA ASP A 167 -7.26 3.40 -7.24
C ASP A 167 -8.36 4.49 -7.24
N GLU A 168 -9.08 4.65 -6.10
CA GLU A 168 -10.19 5.60 -5.90
C GLU A 168 -9.79 7.07 -5.68
#